data_AF-A0A2V8DVU3-F1
#
_entry.id   AF-A0A2V8DVU3-F1
#
_cell.length_a   1.000
_cell.length_b   1.000
_cell.length_c   1.000
_cell.angle_alpha   90.00
_cell.angle_beta   90.00
_cell.angle_gamma   90.00
#
_symmetry.space_group_name_H-M   'P 1'
#
loop_
_entity.id
_entity.type
_entity.pdbx_description
1 polymer ?
#
loop_
_entity_poly.entity_id
_entity_poly.type
_entity_poly.pdbx_seq_one_letter_code
_entity_poly.pdbx_strand_id
1 'polypeptide(L)'
;MSIKTRVEDAERLWATGRREGAWVLALIATAATAKKRYPTKGDKEGFKTFICDIARTIITGEVGGASPLHINFYTENRAETRTLEDIMYIELRCNLVHEAELKDVTFSESTSKDDRYEGTLNVPTKGRAVIPDFWVLNLIAAVKAAPENTDLFG
;
A
#
# COMPACT_ATOMS: atom_id res chain seq x y z
N MET A 1 2.47 20.40 5.97
CA MET A 1 2.36 19.44 4.84
C MET A 1 1.01 18.77 4.91
N SER A 2 0.30 18.63 3.79
CA SER A 2 -1.03 18.02 3.75
C SER A 2 -1.00 16.62 3.11
N ILE A 3 -2.06 15.83 3.35
CA ILE A 3 -2.31 14.56 2.66
C ILE A 3 -2.31 14.77 1.14
N LYS A 4 -2.93 15.87 0.66
CA LYS A 4 -2.98 16.25 -0.76
C LYS A 4 -1.61 16.36 -1.39
N THR A 5 -0.70 17.13 -0.78
CA THR A 5 0.67 17.27 -1.30
C THR A 5 1.40 15.92 -1.39
N ARG A 6 1.18 15.00 -0.44
CA ARG A 6 1.80 13.66 -0.48
C ARG A 6 1.25 12.77 -1.57
N VAL A 7 -0.04 12.86 -1.83
CA VAL A 7 -0.66 12.18 -2.97
C VAL A 7 -0.11 12.72 -4.29
N GLU A 8 -0.09 14.04 -4.47
CA GLU A 8 0.41 14.67 -5.70
C GLU A 8 1.89 14.37 -5.96
N ASP A 9 2.72 14.41 -4.91
CA ASP A 9 4.14 14.05 -5.01
C ASP A 9 4.31 12.56 -5.35
N ALA A 10 3.52 11.67 -4.76
CA ALA A 10 3.55 10.24 -5.05
C ALA A 10 3.18 9.94 -6.51
N GLU A 11 2.12 10.58 -7.02
CA GLU A 11 1.71 10.48 -8.43
C GLU A 11 2.82 10.94 -9.39
N ARG A 12 3.54 12.03 -9.06
CA ARG A 12 4.69 12.51 -9.85
C ARG A 12 5.87 11.54 -9.84
N LEU A 13 6.20 10.97 -8.68
CA LEU A 13 7.26 9.98 -8.56
C LEU A 13 6.91 8.71 -9.34
N TRP A 14 5.64 8.29 -9.31
CA TRP A 14 5.16 7.21 -10.16
C TRP A 14 5.33 7.54 -11.64
N ALA A 15 4.87 8.71 -12.09
CA ALA A 15 4.95 9.10 -13.50
C ALA A 15 6.40 9.15 -14.04
N THR A 16 7.38 9.35 -13.16
CA THR A 16 8.81 9.40 -13.51
C THR A 16 9.57 8.10 -13.23
N GLY A 17 8.86 7.00 -12.92
CA GLY A 17 9.45 5.67 -12.69
C GLY A 17 10.11 5.50 -11.32
N ARG A 18 9.99 6.47 -10.41
CA ARG A 18 10.55 6.43 -9.04
C ARG A 18 9.59 5.68 -8.08
N ARG A 19 9.42 4.38 -8.30
CA ARG A 19 8.43 3.51 -7.63
C ARG A 19 8.52 3.52 -6.11
N GLU A 20 9.70 3.28 -5.53
CA GLU A 20 9.89 3.25 -4.08
C GLU A 20 9.54 4.60 -3.42
N GLY A 21 9.93 5.71 -4.06
CA GLY A 21 9.59 7.04 -3.58
C GLY A 21 8.08 7.30 -3.61
N ALA A 22 7.39 6.85 -4.66
CA ALA A 22 5.93 6.92 -4.74
C ALA A 22 5.27 6.13 -3.59
N TRP A 23 5.76 4.93 -3.31
CA TRP A 23 5.29 4.10 -2.19
C TRP A 23 5.46 4.79 -0.84
N VAL A 24 6.63 5.34 -0.54
CA VAL A 24 6.89 6.05 0.73
C VAL A 24 5.89 7.18 0.94
N LEU A 25 5.67 8.01 -0.08
CA LEU A 25 4.75 9.15 0.03
C LEU A 25 3.29 8.71 0.11
N ALA A 26 2.89 7.68 -0.64
CA ALA A 26 1.56 7.09 -0.54
C ALA A 26 1.30 6.53 0.87
N LEU A 27 2.24 5.77 1.43
CA LEU A 27 2.13 5.18 2.78
C LEU A 27 2.04 6.26 3.87
N ILE A 28 2.74 7.40 3.71
CA ILE A 28 2.60 8.55 4.62
C ILE A 28 1.19 9.16 4.50
N ALA A 29 0.68 9.35 3.29
CA ALA A 29 -0.68 9.86 3.05
C ALA A 29 -1.74 8.92 3.65
N THR A 30 -1.54 7.60 3.50
CA THR A 30 -2.37 6.56 4.11
C THR A 30 -2.35 6.64 5.63
N ALA A 31 -1.18 6.75 6.27
CA ALA A 31 -1.09 6.86 7.73
C ALA A 31 -1.80 8.11 8.28
N ALA A 32 -1.65 9.24 7.59
CA ALA A 32 -2.35 10.48 7.96
C ALA A 32 -3.88 10.35 7.79
N THR A 33 -4.33 9.66 6.75
CA THR A 33 -5.76 9.35 6.52
C THR A 33 -6.31 8.41 7.59
N ALA A 34 -5.58 7.34 7.91
CA ALA A 34 -5.94 6.40 8.97
C ALA A 34 -6.05 7.10 10.34
N LYS A 35 -5.17 8.06 10.64
CA LYS A 35 -5.23 8.86 11.87
C LYS A 35 -6.48 9.74 11.94
N LYS A 36 -6.94 10.30 10.81
CA LYS A 36 -8.22 11.04 10.75
C LYS A 36 -9.40 10.12 11.02
N ARG A 37 -9.41 8.91 10.45
CA ARG A 37 -10.52 7.94 10.57
C ARG A 37 -10.60 7.29 11.94
N TYR A 38 -9.46 6.94 12.54
CA TYR A 38 -9.38 6.26 13.84
C TYR A 38 -8.54 7.06 14.85
N PRO A 39 -9.02 8.23 15.32
CA PRO A 39 -8.22 9.11 16.18
C PRO A 39 -7.86 8.51 17.55
N THR A 40 -8.59 7.48 18.00
CA THR A 40 -8.36 6.81 19.28
C THR A 40 -7.44 5.59 19.19
N LYS A 41 -7.14 5.10 17.98
CA LYS A 41 -6.24 3.96 17.77
C LYS A 41 -4.78 4.43 17.73
N GLY A 42 -3.88 3.59 18.23
CA GLY A 42 -2.44 3.82 18.02
C GLY A 42 -2.07 3.77 16.53
N ASP A 43 -0.98 4.44 16.12
CA ASP A 43 -0.58 4.58 14.71
C ASP A 43 -0.55 3.24 13.95
N LYS A 44 0.08 2.21 14.52
CA LYS A 44 0.14 0.86 13.95
C LYS A 44 -1.26 0.27 13.74
N GLU A 45 -2.08 0.31 14.78
CA GLU A 45 -3.40 -0.30 14.76
C GLU A 45 -4.35 0.44 13.80
N GLY A 46 -4.33 1.78 13.83
CA GLY A 46 -5.11 2.62 12.93
C GLY A 46 -4.71 2.40 11.47
N PHE A 47 -3.40 2.36 11.18
CA PHE A 47 -2.89 2.09 9.83
C PHE A 47 -3.35 0.72 9.33
N LYS A 48 -3.14 -0.35 10.12
CA LYS A 48 -3.57 -1.70 9.73
C LYS A 48 -5.09 -1.76 9.53
N THR A 49 -5.86 -1.18 10.44
CA THR A 49 -7.34 -1.13 10.31
C THR A 49 -7.75 -0.45 9.00
N PHE A 50 -7.11 0.67 8.64
CA PHE A 50 -7.38 1.35 7.38
C PHE A 50 -7.07 0.45 6.16
N ILE A 51 -5.89 -0.18 6.12
CA ILE A 51 -5.51 -1.09 5.02
C ILE A 51 -6.52 -2.23 4.87
N CYS A 52 -6.97 -2.82 5.99
CA CYS A 52 -7.98 -3.89 5.96
C CYS A 52 -9.30 -3.41 5.31
N ASP A 53 -9.77 -2.22 5.70
CA ASP A 53 -11.00 -1.62 5.17
C ASP A 53 -10.91 -1.34 3.66
N ILE A 54 -9.72 -1.06 3.13
CA ILE A 54 -9.49 -0.74 1.71
C ILE A 54 -8.80 -1.87 0.93
N ALA A 55 -8.63 -3.06 1.53
CA ALA A 55 -7.83 -4.14 0.95
C ALA A 55 -8.32 -4.52 -0.46
N ARG A 56 -9.64 -4.62 -0.66
CA ARG A 56 -10.23 -4.88 -1.97
C ARG A 56 -9.82 -3.83 -3.00
N THR A 57 -9.89 -2.54 -2.65
CA THR A 57 -9.49 -1.45 -3.54
C THR A 57 -8.01 -1.54 -3.90
N ILE A 58 -7.13 -1.89 -2.95
CA ILE A 58 -5.71 -2.09 -3.25
C ILE A 58 -5.51 -3.20 -4.28
N ILE A 59 -6.20 -4.34 -4.13
CA ILE A 59 -5.98 -5.54 -4.96
C ILE A 59 -6.63 -5.41 -6.34
N THR A 60 -7.88 -4.94 -6.40
CA THR A 60 -8.69 -4.98 -7.62
C THR A 60 -8.88 -3.61 -8.27
N GLY A 61 -8.55 -2.52 -7.58
CA GLY A 61 -8.88 -1.16 -8.00
C GLY A 61 -10.36 -0.78 -7.81
N GLU A 62 -11.21 -1.71 -7.38
CA GLU A 62 -12.64 -1.46 -7.17
C GLU A 62 -12.89 -0.84 -5.79
N VAL A 63 -13.68 0.22 -5.74
CA VAL A 63 -14.06 0.87 -4.47
C VAL A 63 -15.10 0.01 -3.75
N GLY A 64 -14.83 -0.35 -2.48
CA GLY A 64 -15.83 -0.86 -1.54
C GLY A 64 -15.51 -2.21 -0.89
N GLY A 65 -15.85 -2.33 0.40
CA GLY A 65 -15.90 -3.57 1.19
C GLY A 65 -14.55 -4.02 1.78
N ALA A 66 -14.53 -4.29 3.08
CA ALA A 66 -13.43 -5.01 3.71
C ALA A 66 -13.35 -6.43 3.12
N SER A 67 -12.19 -6.81 2.62
CA SER A 67 -11.90 -8.17 2.20
C SER A 67 -10.56 -8.55 2.82
N PRO A 68 -10.55 -9.27 3.96
CA PRO A 68 -9.30 -9.62 4.61
C PRO A 68 -8.51 -10.56 3.69
N LEU A 69 -7.57 -9.99 2.94
CA LEU A 69 -6.67 -10.76 2.09
C LEU A 69 -5.56 -11.33 2.97
N HIS A 70 -5.65 -12.63 3.19
CA HIS A 70 -4.58 -13.40 3.80
C HIS A 70 -3.63 -13.82 2.70
N ILE A 71 -2.36 -13.43 2.83
CA ILE A 71 -1.31 -13.81 1.89
C ILE A 71 -0.32 -14.69 2.65
N ASN A 72 -0.11 -15.92 2.18
CA ASN A 72 0.76 -16.87 2.87
C ASN A 72 2.24 -16.59 2.57
N PHE A 73 2.98 -15.96 3.49
CA PHE A 73 4.42 -15.74 3.28
C PHE A 73 5.21 -16.97 3.66
N TYR A 74 6.19 -17.33 2.83
CA TYR A 74 7.18 -18.32 3.19
C TYR A 74 8.55 -17.65 3.15
N THR A 75 9.01 -17.26 4.34
CA THR A 75 10.38 -16.77 4.53
C THR A 75 11.32 -17.96 4.70
N GLU A 76 12.63 -17.72 4.58
CA GLU A 76 13.64 -18.80 4.62
C GLU A 76 13.56 -19.71 5.85
N ASN A 77 12.95 -19.25 6.95
CA ASN A 77 12.91 -19.98 8.22
C ASN A 77 11.51 -20.21 8.81
N ARG A 78 10.42 -19.82 8.13
CA ARG A 78 9.05 -20.09 8.63
C ARG A 78 7.98 -19.93 7.55
N ALA A 79 7.04 -20.88 7.52
CA ALA A 79 5.72 -20.65 6.93
C ALA A 79 4.92 -19.76 7.89
N GLU A 80 4.66 -18.52 7.50
CA GLU A 80 3.91 -17.55 8.30
C GLU A 80 2.81 -16.93 7.42
N THR A 81 1.55 -17.17 7.78
CA THR A 81 0.44 -16.45 7.15
C THR A 81 0.44 -15.02 7.67
N ARG A 82 0.64 -14.04 6.79
CA ARG A 82 0.54 -12.61 7.11
C ARG A 82 -0.65 -12.00 6.38
N THR A 83 -1.30 -11.02 7.00
CA THR A 83 -2.35 -10.28 6.32
C THR A 83 -1.74 -9.21 5.41
N LEU A 84 -2.51 -8.72 4.43
CA LEU A 84 -2.08 -7.60 3.60
C LEU A 84 -1.63 -6.40 4.45
N GLU A 85 -2.34 -6.13 5.54
CA GLU A 85 -2.01 -5.06 6.47
C GLU A 85 -0.62 -5.22 7.12
N ASP A 86 -0.23 -6.45 7.48
CA ASP A 86 1.09 -6.71 8.08
C ASP A 86 2.22 -6.49 7.08
N ILE A 87 2.04 -6.90 5.82
CA ILE A 87 3.03 -6.67 4.76
C ILE A 87 3.20 -5.18 4.50
N MET A 88 2.08 -4.47 4.32
CA MET A 88 2.07 -3.03 4.06
C MET A 88 2.68 -2.25 5.23
N TYR A 89 2.45 -2.69 6.47
CA TYR A 89 3.00 -2.02 7.64
C TYR A 89 4.48 -2.35 7.87
N ILE A 90 4.86 -3.62 7.92
CA ILE A 90 6.22 -4.06 8.29
C ILE A 90 7.17 -3.88 7.09
N GLU A 91 6.83 -4.49 5.95
CA GLU A 91 7.75 -4.59 4.82
C GLU A 91 7.79 -3.33 3.97
N LEU A 92 6.64 -2.69 3.76
CA LEU A 92 6.60 -1.48 2.93
C LEU A 92 6.79 -0.23 3.78
N ARG A 93 5.98 -0.02 4.81
CA ARG A 93 6.09 1.22 5.60
C ARG A 93 7.33 1.24 6.48
N CYS A 94 7.45 0.32 7.44
CA CYS A 94 8.56 0.38 8.40
C CYS A 94 9.92 0.23 7.72
N ASN A 95 10.11 -0.77 6.86
CA ASN A 95 11.41 -0.97 6.22
C ASN A 95 11.75 0.13 5.20
N LEU A 96 10.85 0.57 4.30
CA LEU A 96 11.19 1.66 3.39
C LEU A 96 11.40 3.00 4.12
N VAL A 97 10.61 3.29 5.15
CA VAL A 97 10.67 4.59 5.84
C VAL A 97 11.86 4.68 6.79
N HIS A 98 12.17 3.60 7.53
CA HIS A 98 13.22 3.64 8.56
C HIS A 98 14.57 3.13 8.06
N GLU A 99 14.56 2.11 7.19
CA GLU A 99 15.77 1.42 6.75
C GLU A 99 16.15 1.74 5.30
N ALA A 100 15.28 2.45 4.56
CA ALA A 100 15.45 2.73 3.13
C ALA A 100 15.73 1.47 2.27
N GLU A 101 15.20 0.32 2.70
CA GLU A 101 15.43 -0.98 2.05
C GLU A 101 14.14 -1.81 2.06
N LEU A 102 13.96 -2.65 1.02
CA LEU A 102 12.97 -3.74 1.02
C LEU A 102 13.65 -5.07 1.37
N LYS A 103 13.26 -5.66 2.50
CA LYS A 103 13.89 -6.87 3.02
C LYS A 103 13.25 -8.15 2.49
N ASP A 104 11.94 -8.32 2.72
CA ASP A 104 11.23 -9.55 2.36
C ASP A 104 10.29 -9.40 1.15
N VAL A 105 10.25 -8.20 0.54
CA VAL A 105 9.39 -7.89 -0.60
C VAL A 105 10.21 -7.29 -1.74
N THR A 106 9.76 -7.50 -2.98
CA THR A 106 10.23 -6.79 -4.17
C THR A 106 9.03 -6.38 -5.00
N PHE A 107 9.23 -5.44 -5.91
CA PHE A 107 8.18 -5.01 -6.84
C PHE A 107 8.26 -5.78 -8.14
N SER A 108 7.12 -6.21 -8.67
CA SER A 108 7.01 -6.51 -10.10
C SER A 108 6.71 -5.23 -10.85
N GLU A 109 7.42 -5.02 -11.95
CA GLU A 109 7.15 -3.92 -12.87
C GLU A 109 5.80 -4.16 -13.54
N SER A 110 4.91 -3.17 -13.44
CA SER A 110 3.61 -3.27 -14.08
C SER A 110 3.64 -2.81 -15.52
N THR A 111 2.94 -3.54 -16.37
CA THR A 111 2.67 -3.13 -17.75
C THR A 111 1.29 -2.52 -17.85
N SER A 112 1.15 -1.46 -18.66
CA SER A 112 -0.16 -0.93 -19.01
C SER A 112 -0.72 -1.68 -20.21
N LYS A 113 -1.93 -2.20 -20.08
CA LYS A 113 -2.68 -2.89 -21.13
C LYS A 113 -4.14 -2.46 -21.04
N ASP A 114 -4.69 -1.94 -22.14
CA ASP A 114 -6.09 -1.49 -22.23
C ASP A 114 -6.50 -0.55 -21.06
N ASP A 115 -5.69 0.47 -20.79
CA ASP A 115 -5.85 1.42 -19.68
C ASP A 115 -5.88 0.81 -18.26
N ARG A 116 -5.42 -0.43 -18.12
CA ARG A 116 -5.25 -1.12 -16.84
C ARG A 116 -3.79 -1.44 -16.59
N TYR A 117 -3.39 -1.40 -15.32
CA TYR A 117 -2.09 -1.90 -14.91
C TYR A 117 -2.20 -3.37 -14.54
N GLU A 118 -1.32 -4.18 -15.13
CA GLU A 118 -1.15 -5.59 -14.78
C GLU A 118 0.24 -5.78 -14.19
N GLY A 119 0.33 -6.59 -13.14
CA GLY A 119 1.59 -6.92 -12.46
C GLY A 119 1.48 -8.27 -11.77
N THR A 120 2.61 -8.81 -11.34
CA THR A 120 2.67 -10.15 -10.74
C THR A 120 2.66 -10.05 -9.22
N LEU A 121 1.65 -10.68 -8.59
CA LEU A 121 1.72 -11.08 -7.19
C LEU A 121 2.33 -12.48 -7.13
N ASN A 122 3.57 -12.59 -6.67
CA ASN A 122 4.21 -13.87 -6.39
C ASN A 122 4.43 -14.02 -4.90
N VAL A 123 3.93 -15.12 -4.36
CA VAL A 123 4.04 -15.45 -2.95
C VAL A 123 4.77 -16.78 -2.86
N PRO A 124 6.11 -16.77 -2.96
CA PRO A 124 6.88 -17.99 -3.14
C PRO A 124 6.91 -18.80 -1.84
N THR A 125 7.17 -20.10 -1.97
CA THR A 125 7.43 -21.01 -0.83
C THR A 125 8.84 -20.88 -0.25
N LYS A 126 9.71 -20.06 -0.88
CA LYS A 126 11.03 -19.64 -0.41
C LYS A 126 11.44 -18.35 -1.13
N GLY A 127 11.95 -17.35 -0.41
CA GLY A 127 12.47 -16.08 -0.97
C GLY A 127 11.53 -14.89 -0.76
N ARG A 128 11.86 -13.75 -1.38
CA ARG A 128 11.10 -12.49 -1.24
C ARG A 128 9.77 -12.58 -1.98
N ALA A 129 8.70 -12.07 -1.37
CA ALA A 129 7.44 -11.90 -2.07
C ALA A 129 7.59 -10.84 -3.16
N VAL A 130 6.85 -10.99 -4.26
CA VAL A 130 6.78 -10.00 -5.33
C VAL A 130 5.39 -9.40 -5.29
N ILE A 131 5.28 -8.10 -5.10
CA ILE A 131 4.01 -7.39 -5.14
C ILE A 131 3.95 -6.47 -6.36
N PRO A 132 2.77 -6.27 -6.97
CA PRO A 132 2.64 -5.34 -8.09
C PRO A 132 2.96 -3.90 -7.66
N ASP A 133 3.85 -3.22 -8.38
CA ASP A 133 4.15 -1.81 -8.07
C ASP A 133 2.92 -0.90 -8.24
N PHE A 134 2.01 -1.23 -9.17
CA PHE A 134 0.79 -0.45 -9.42
C PHE A 134 -0.19 -0.40 -8.24
N TRP A 135 -0.06 -1.28 -7.24
CA TRP A 135 -0.87 -1.20 -6.03
C TRP A 135 -0.72 0.14 -5.30
N VAL A 136 0.38 0.87 -5.52
CA VAL A 136 0.53 2.25 -5.03
C VAL A 136 -0.53 3.19 -5.60
N LEU A 137 -0.92 3.02 -6.86
CA LEU A 137 -1.95 3.84 -7.51
C LEU A 137 -3.33 3.55 -6.90
N ASN A 138 -3.61 2.27 -6.63
CA ASN A 138 -4.84 1.87 -5.97
C ASN A 138 -4.90 2.38 -4.53
N LEU A 139 -3.78 2.36 -3.82
CA LEU A 139 -3.66 2.94 -2.48
C LEU A 139 -3.91 4.45 -2.50
N ILE A 140 -3.34 5.16 -3.49
CA ILE A 140 -3.58 6.59 -3.71
C ILE A 140 -5.07 6.84 -3.99
N ALA A 141 -5.69 6.06 -4.88
CA ALA A 141 -7.11 6.17 -5.18
C ALA A 141 -7.99 5.98 -3.93
N ALA A 142 -7.67 5.00 -3.10
CA ALA A 142 -8.36 4.76 -1.83
C ALA A 142 -8.20 5.93 -0.84
N VAL A 143 -7.02 6.54 -0.77
CA VAL A 143 -6.78 7.75 0.05
C VAL A 143 -7.59 8.93 -0.46
N LYS A 144 -7.68 9.14 -1.78
CA LYS A 144 -8.45 10.23 -2.40
C LYS A 144 -9.96 10.04 -2.18
N ALA A 145 -10.45 8.81 -2.29
CA ALA A 145 -11.86 8.47 -2.12
C ALA A 145 -12.32 8.36 -0.65
N ALA A 146 -11.40 8.45 0.30
CA ALA A 146 -11.72 8.36 1.73
C ALA A 146 -12.62 9.54 2.16
N PRO A 147 -13.78 9.31 2.81
CA PRO A 147 -14.72 10.38 3.18
C PRO A 147 -14.07 11.53 3.97
N GLU A 148 -13.13 11.21 4.86
CA GLU A 148 -12.37 12.15 5.68
C GLU A 148 -11.38 13.04 4.89
N ASN A 149 -11.24 12.83 3.59
CA ASN A 149 -10.40 13.60 2.68
C ASN A 149 -11.20 14.30 1.56
N THR A 150 -12.53 14.29 1.64
CA THR A 150 -13.39 14.93 0.63
C THR A 150 -13.06 16.42 0.45
N ASP A 151 -12.70 17.11 1.52
CA ASP A 151 -12.28 18.52 1.51
C ASP A 151 -10.98 18.77 0.72
N LEU A 152 -10.18 17.73 0.48
CA LEU A 152 -8.87 17.83 -0.16
C LEU A 152 -8.93 17.52 -1.67
N PHE A 153 -9.87 16.66 -2.09
CA PHE A 153 -9.92 16.06 -3.42
C PHE A 153 -11.29 16.10 -4.11
N GLY A 154 -12.35 16.49 -3.39
CA GLY A 154 -13.71 16.62 -3.92
C GLY A 154 -13.98 17.93 -4.65
#